data_AF-N9LXP3-F1
#
_entry.id   AF-N9LXP3-F1
#
_cell.length_a   1.000
_cell.length_b   1.000
_cell.length_c   1.000
_cell.angle_alpha   90.00
_cell.angle_beta   90.00
_cell.angle_gamma   90.00
#
_symmetry.space_group_name_H-M   'P 1'
#
loop_
_entity.id
_entity.type
_entity.pdbx_description
1 polymer ?
#
loop_
_entity_poly.entity_id
_entity_poly.type
_entity_poly.pdbx_seq_one_letter_code
_entity_poly.pdbx_strand_id
1 'polypeptide(L)'
;MKLKSAMFWVYLVVILYLVSMLVYVSVEFFGGADTNKISAFGSVLSGVGTLFAGFVAIYLFNDWREQHNKNIESQLCMKAFDYIQGFEFELIDIERFTILYLVNPNKSLLHKKFNNNLERLNVIADKSSVVLSDLGFFIPKKEYDKKFKPQFDIIIDQLEQYIHIYDSTFRFYKPNSQDKEFIQKYRELTAGLRDRYRATFVELNEYYKAL
;
A
#
# COMPACT_ATOMS: atom_id res chain seq x y z
N MET A 1 -21.79 0.03 10.17
CA MET A 1 -22.53 -0.53 11.31
C MET A 1 -21.77 -0.38 12.65
N LYS A 2 -21.13 0.77 12.94
CA LYS A 2 -20.37 1.03 14.19
C LYS A 2 -21.13 1.89 15.22
N LEU A 3 -22.10 2.71 14.79
CA LEU A 3 -22.90 3.59 15.66
C LEU A 3 -23.72 2.84 16.73
N LYS A 4 -24.17 1.61 16.43
CA LYS A 4 -24.93 0.80 17.39
C LYS A 4 -24.07 0.36 18.59
N SER A 5 -22.76 0.19 18.41
CA SER A 5 -21.81 -0.14 19.49
C SER A 5 -21.60 1.04 20.44
N ALA A 6 -21.34 2.24 19.91
CA ALA A 6 -21.13 3.43 20.73
C ALA A 6 -22.39 3.82 21.54
N MET A 7 -23.57 3.75 20.91
CA MET A 7 -24.84 3.98 21.58
C MET A 7 -25.06 2.98 22.73
N PHE A 8 -24.73 1.70 22.54
CA PHE A 8 -24.83 0.68 23.58
C PHE A 8 -23.98 1.03 24.82
N TRP A 9 -22.73 1.49 24.63
CA TRP A 9 -21.88 1.89 25.75
C TRP A 9 -22.37 3.14 26.48
N VAL A 10 -22.90 4.12 25.74
CA VAL A 10 -23.54 5.30 26.34
C VAL A 10 -24.75 4.89 27.18
N TYR A 11 -25.61 4.02 26.66
CA TYR A 11 -26.75 3.50 27.42
C TYR A 11 -26.30 2.73 28.66
N LEU A 12 -25.26 1.91 28.56
CA LEU A 12 -24.71 1.16 29.69
C LEU A 12 -24.22 2.09 30.81
N VAL A 13 -23.49 3.16 30.48
CA VAL A 13 -23.00 4.14 31.46
C VAL A 13 -24.16 4.87 32.13
N VAL A 14 -25.16 5.30 31.36
CA VAL A 14 -26.36 5.95 31.90
C VAL A 14 -27.11 5.00 32.84
N ILE A 15 -27.28 3.73 32.45
CA ILE A 15 -27.93 2.73 33.30
C ILE A 15 -27.13 2.50 34.59
N LEU A 16 -25.81 2.34 34.51
CA LEU A 16 -24.97 2.15 35.69
C LEU A 16 -25.01 3.36 36.63
N TYR A 17 -25.03 4.57 36.09
CA TYR A 17 -25.19 5.80 36.88
C TYR A 17 -26.56 5.85 37.57
N LEU A 18 -27.65 5.56 36.86
CA LEU A 18 -29.00 5.54 37.42
C LEU A 18 -29.16 4.48 38.51
N VAL A 19 -28.61 3.28 38.30
CA VAL A 19 -28.60 2.20 39.30
C VAL A 19 -27.78 2.62 40.53
N SER A 20 -26.64 3.27 40.33
CA SER A 20 -25.80 3.78 41.43
C SER A 20 -26.52 4.85 42.25
N MET A 21 -27.22 5.78 41.58
CA MET A 21 -28.05 6.79 42.24
C MET A 21 -29.22 6.16 43.01
N LEU A 22 -29.90 5.18 42.42
CA LEU A 22 -30.99 4.46 43.07
C LEU A 22 -30.52 3.73 44.34
N VAL A 23 -29.36 3.07 44.27
CA VAL A 23 -28.74 2.38 45.41
C VAL A 23 -28.34 3.39 46.49
N TYR A 24 -27.73 4.52 46.12
CA TYR A 24 -27.37 5.59 47.06
C TYR A 24 -28.60 6.11 47.82
N VAL A 25 -29.65 6.48 47.10
CA VAL A 25 -30.91 6.98 47.69
C VAL A 25 -31.55 5.92 48.58
N SER A 26 -31.53 4.65 48.19
CA SER A 26 -32.09 3.55 48.98
C SER A 26 -31.32 3.32 50.28
N VAL A 27 -29.99 3.41 50.26
CA VAL A 27 -29.16 3.29 51.47
C VAL A 27 -29.40 4.45 52.43
N GLU A 28 -29.56 5.66 51.91
CA GLU A 28 -29.84 6.87 52.70
C GLU A 28 -31.24 6.82 53.34
N PHE A 29 -32.26 6.36 52.61
CA PHE A 29 -33.65 6.28 53.10
C PHE A 29 -33.91 5.12 54.08
N PHE A 30 -33.36 3.93 53.82
CA PHE A 30 -33.69 2.71 54.59
C PHE A 30 -32.64 2.31 55.62
N GLY A 31 -31.39 2.75 55.48
CA GLY A 31 -30.25 2.20 56.22
C GLY A 31 -29.69 3.05 57.37
N GLY A 32 -30.14 4.31 57.49
CA GLY A 32 -29.48 5.33 58.31
C GLY A 32 -28.10 5.69 57.75
N ALA A 33 -27.88 6.96 57.42
CA ALA A 33 -26.65 7.43 56.79
C ALA A 33 -25.44 7.34 57.75
N ASP A 34 -24.73 6.22 57.70
CA ASP A 34 -23.43 6.03 58.36
C ASP A 34 -22.31 6.32 57.34
N THR A 35 -21.38 7.20 57.71
CA THR A 35 -20.26 7.66 56.88
C THR A 35 -19.41 6.49 56.36
N ASN A 36 -19.32 5.40 57.11
CA ASN A 36 -18.61 4.19 56.70
C ASN A 36 -19.25 3.51 55.48
N LYS A 37 -20.58 3.50 55.40
CA LYS A 37 -21.33 2.89 54.28
C LYS A 37 -21.17 3.70 53.00
N ILE A 38 -21.17 5.03 53.11
CA ILE A 38 -20.95 5.95 51.99
C ILE A 38 -19.51 5.81 51.45
N SER A 39 -18.51 5.71 52.34
CA SER A 39 -17.11 5.51 51.96
C SER A 39 -16.87 4.17 51.25
N ALA A 40 -17.49 3.09 51.75
CA ALA A 40 -17.43 1.78 51.10
C ALA A 40 -18.08 1.81 49.70
N PHE A 41 -19.22 2.50 49.55
CA PHE A 41 -19.88 2.67 48.25
C PHE A 41 -19.03 3.47 47.26
N GLY A 42 -18.44 4.59 47.69
CA GLY A 42 -17.50 5.37 46.88
C GLY A 42 -16.29 4.55 46.42
N SER A 43 -15.78 3.66 47.27
CA SER A 43 -14.67 2.76 46.95
C SER A 43 -15.06 1.73 45.87
N VAL A 44 -16.24 1.13 45.97
CA VAL A 44 -16.76 0.21 44.94
C VAL A 44 -17.00 0.94 43.62
N LEU A 45 -17.61 2.13 43.66
CA LEU A 45 -17.81 2.97 42.46
C LEU A 45 -16.51 3.38 41.81
N SER A 46 -15.49 3.75 42.59
CA SER A 46 -14.17 4.07 42.08
C SER A 46 -13.54 2.86 41.39
N GLY A 47 -13.60 1.67 42.00
CA GLY A 47 -13.11 0.43 41.39
C GLY A 47 -13.82 0.07 40.08
N VAL A 48 -15.15 0.21 40.04
CA VAL A 48 -15.95 0.02 38.81
C VAL A 48 -15.57 1.07 37.75
N GLY A 49 -15.38 2.31 38.16
CA GLY A 49 -14.94 3.41 37.29
C GLY A 49 -13.56 3.12 36.66
N THR A 50 -12.61 2.62 37.43
CA THR A 50 -11.28 2.24 36.92
C THR A 50 -11.36 1.07 35.94
N LEU A 51 -12.13 0.02 36.25
CA LEU A 51 -12.34 -1.11 35.33
C LEU A 51 -13.01 -0.68 34.03
N PHE A 52 -14.01 0.21 34.13
CA PHE A 52 -14.68 0.76 32.96
C PHE A 52 -13.75 1.63 32.12
N ALA A 53 -12.95 2.50 32.75
CA ALA A 53 -11.94 3.29 32.04
C ALA A 53 -10.91 2.40 31.33
N GLY A 54 -10.43 1.33 32.00
CA GLY A 54 -9.53 0.35 31.40
C GLY A 54 -10.16 -0.38 30.21
N PHE A 55 -11.43 -0.77 30.32
CA PHE A 55 -12.19 -1.37 29.23
C PHE A 55 -12.33 -0.43 28.02
N VAL A 56 -12.72 0.82 28.26
CA VAL A 56 -12.85 1.85 27.20
C VAL A 56 -11.49 2.12 26.55
N ALA A 57 -10.41 2.18 27.34
CA ALA A 57 -9.06 2.36 26.82
C ALA A 57 -8.63 1.20 25.90
N ILE A 58 -8.91 -0.05 26.27
CA ILE A 58 -8.64 -1.22 25.42
C ILE A 58 -9.47 -1.16 24.13
N TYR A 59 -10.76 -0.80 24.23
CA TYR A 59 -11.63 -0.67 23.06
C TYR A 59 -11.13 0.39 22.09
N LEU A 60 -10.81 1.59 22.60
CA LEU A 60 -10.28 2.70 21.80
C LEU A 60 -8.91 2.34 21.19
N PHE A 61 -8.04 1.68 21.94
CA PHE A 61 -6.74 1.24 21.43
C PHE A 61 -6.88 0.24 20.29
N ASN A 62 -7.81 -0.72 20.39
CA ASN A 62 -8.03 -1.70 19.34
C ASN A 62 -8.58 -1.06 18.05
N ASP A 63 -9.57 -0.15 18.16
CA ASP A 63 -10.11 0.55 16.98
C ASP A 63 -9.07 1.50 16.37
N TRP A 64 -8.31 2.22 17.20
CA TRP A 64 -7.19 3.04 16.73
C TRP A 64 -6.14 2.21 16.00
N ARG A 65 -5.73 1.07 16.57
CA ARG A 65 -4.74 0.17 15.95
C ARG A 65 -5.22 -0.35 14.60
N GLU A 66 -6.49 -0.76 14.51
CA GLU A 66 -7.07 -1.23 13.24
C GLU A 66 -7.08 -0.11 12.18
N GLN A 67 -7.55 1.09 12.54
CA GLN A 67 -7.56 2.24 11.64
C GLN A 67 -6.14 2.66 11.23
N HIS A 68 -5.18 2.62 12.16
CA HIS A 68 -3.79 2.98 11.90
C HIS A 68 -3.13 2.00 10.92
N ASN A 69 -3.32 0.70 11.11
CA ASN A 69 -2.80 -0.33 10.21
C ASN A 69 -3.38 -0.17 8.79
N LYS A 70 -4.70 0.04 8.68
CA LYS A 70 -5.36 0.32 7.40
C LYS A 70 -4.80 1.56 6.69
N ASN A 71 -4.52 2.62 7.45
CA ASN A 71 -3.91 3.83 6.90
C ASN A 71 -2.48 3.58 6.40
N ILE A 72 -1.67 2.81 7.15
CA ILE A 72 -0.33 2.43 6.72
C ILE A 72 -0.38 1.59 5.43
N GLU A 73 -1.26 0.59 5.38
CA GLU A 73 -1.45 -0.26 4.18
C GLU A 73 -1.86 0.57 2.96
N SER A 74 -2.82 1.49 3.13
CA SER A 74 -3.23 2.42 2.07
C SER A 74 -2.07 3.27 1.57
N GLN A 75 -1.26 3.84 2.48
CA GLN A 75 -0.10 4.66 2.11
C GLN A 75 0.98 3.86 1.37
N LEU A 76 1.23 2.62 1.78
CA LEU A 76 2.17 1.74 1.09
C LEU A 76 1.67 1.41 -0.32
N CYS A 77 0.38 1.11 -0.46
CA CYS A 77 -0.24 0.88 -1.75
C CYS A 77 -0.18 2.12 -2.67
N MET A 78 -0.46 3.31 -2.14
CA MET A 78 -0.34 4.58 -2.89
C MET A 78 1.10 4.83 -3.34
N LYS A 79 2.09 4.58 -2.48
CA LYS A 79 3.50 4.74 -2.85
C LYS A 79 3.90 3.77 -3.97
N ALA A 80 3.50 2.50 -3.85
CA ALA A 80 3.75 1.51 -4.91
C ALA A 80 3.11 1.92 -6.24
N PHE A 81 1.90 2.45 -6.18
CA PHE A 81 1.18 2.99 -7.32
C PHE A 81 1.95 4.14 -7.99
N ASP A 82 2.43 5.11 -7.20
CA ASP A 82 3.24 6.22 -7.69
C ASP A 82 4.54 5.75 -8.36
N TYR A 83 5.21 4.74 -7.78
CA TYR A 83 6.42 4.15 -8.36
C TYR A 83 6.14 3.45 -9.69
N ILE A 84 5.13 2.58 -9.75
CA ILE A 84 4.75 1.86 -10.97
C ILE A 84 4.41 2.85 -12.09
N GLN A 85 3.63 3.88 -11.78
CA GLN A 85 3.28 4.92 -12.75
C GLN A 85 4.52 5.70 -13.21
N GLY A 86 5.42 6.03 -12.28
CA GLY A 86 6.71 6.65 -12.59
C GLY A 86 7.55 5.82 -13.55
N PHE A 87 7.65 4.50 -13.32
CA PHE A 87 8.36 3.58 -14.20
C PHE A 87 7.75 3.54 -15.60
N GLU A 88 6.43 3.54 -15.74
CA GLU A 88 5.78 3.60 -17.06
C GLU A 88 6.25 4.85 -17.84
N PHE A 89 6.26 6.02 -17.19
CA PHE A 89 6.70 7.25 -17.83
C PHE A 89 8.17 7.24 -18.21
N GLU A 90 9.04 6.72 -17.35
CA GLU A 90 10.46 6.60 -17.67
C GLU A 90 10.72 5.64 -18.83
N LEU A 91 10.02 4.50 -18.87
CA LEU A 91 10.12 3.54 -19.98
C LEU A 91 9.71 4.17 -21.31
N ILE A 92 8.67 5.02 -21.32
CA ILE A 92 8.24 5.76 -22.52
C ILE A 92 9.32 6.75 -22.98
N ASP A 93 9.93 7.49 -22.06
CA ASP A 93 11.00 8.45 -22.40
C ASP A 93 12.22 7.72 -22.99
N ILE A 94 12.61 6.61 -22.38
CA ILE A 94 13.70 5.77 -22.86
C ILE A 94 13.36 5.22 -24.24
N GLU A 95 12.19 4.63 -24.43
CA GLU A 95 11.72 4.13 -25.73
C GLU A 95 11.78 5.20 -26.83
N ARG A 96 11.30 6.42 -26.54
CA ARG A 96 11.34 7.53 -27.50
C ARG A 96 12.77 7.90 -27.88
N PHE A 97 13.65 7.99 -26.88
CA PHE A 97 15.07 8.22 -27.15
C PHE A 97 15.67 7.08 -27.99
N THR A 98 15.34 5.84 -27.70
CA THR A 98 15.86 4.67 -28.41
C THR A 98 15.50 4.72 -29.89
N ILE A 99 14.23 5.00 -30.19
CA ILE A 99 13.76 5.15 -31.57
C ILE A 99 14.51 6.29 -32.25
N LEU A 100 14.67 7.44 -31.59
CA LEU A 100 15.44 8.57 -32.13
C LEU A 100 16.89 8.19 -32.40
N TYR A 101 17.55 7.48 -31.48
CA TYR A 101 18.92 7.03 -31.63
C TYR A 101 19.09 6.05 -32.80
N LEU A 102 18.11 5.16 -33.01
CA LEU A 102 18.14 4.20 -34.10
C LEU A 102 18.06 4.89 -35.46
N VAL A 103 17.17 5.87 -35.62
CA VAL A 103 16.95 6.57 -36.90
C VAL A 103 17.91 7.72 -37.17
N ASN A 104 18.65 8.19 -36.16
CA ASN A 104 19.57 9.33 -36.33
C ASN A 104 20.91 8.88 -36.94
N PRO A 105 21.34 9.46 -38.07
CA PRO A 105 22.61 9.12 -38.70
C PRO A 105 23.84 9.60 -37.90
N ASN A 106 23.71 10.61 -37.05
CA ASN A 106 24.81 11.18 -36.26
C ASN A 106 24.74 10.71 -34.79
N LYS A 107 25.18 9.48 -34.53
CA LYS A 107 25.03 8.81 -33.23
C LYS A 107 26.06 9.24 -32.18
N SER A 108 27.19 9.83 -32.58
CA SER A 108 28.28 10.19 -31.67
C SER A 108 27.83 11.16 -30.56
N LEU A 109 26.97 12.13 -30.91
CA LEU A 109 26.39 13.10 -29.97
C LEU A 109 25.36 12.47 -29.01
N LEU A 110 24.75 11.34 -29.39
CA LEU A 110 23.68 10.71 -28.61
C LEU A 110 24.19 9.59 -27.70
N HIS A 111 25.43 9.11 -27.88
CA HIS A 111 25.97 7.98 -27.14
C HIS A 111 26.07 8.23 -25.62
N LYS A 112 26.38 9.46 -25.19
CA LYS A 112 26.36 9.82 -23.75
C LYS A 112 24.97 9.65 -23.15
N LYS A 113 23.92 10.08 -23.87
CA LYS A 113 22.53 9.95 -23.41
C LYS A 113 22.07 8.48 -23.42
N PHE A 114 22.61 7.65 -24.30
CA PHE A 114 22.39 6.21 -24.32
C PHE A 114 22.86 5.54 -23.03
N ASN A 115 24.12 5.77 -22.60
CA ASN A 115 24.64 5.17 -21.37
C ASN A 115 23.83 5.60 -20.14
N ASN A 116 23.44 6.87 -20.06
CA ASN A 116 22.56 7.36 -19.00
C ASN A 116 21.20 6.63 -18.98
N ASN A 117 20.63 6.33 -20.16
CA ASN A 117 19.37 5.62 -20.24
C ASN A 117 19.50 4.13 -19.89
N LEU A 118 20.63 3.49 -20.20
CA LEU A 118 20.92 2.13 -19.74
C LEU A 118 21.00 2.09 -18.21
N GLU A 119 21.67 3.04 -17.57
CA GLU A 119 21.72 3.16 -16.11
C GLU A 119 20.30 3.34 -15.53
N ARG A 120 19.50 4.23 -16.12
CA ARG A 120 18.09 4.41 -15.72
C ARG A 120 17.27 3.13 -15.84
N LEU A 121 17.46 2.33 -16.90
CA LEU A 121 16.76 1.04 -17.05
C LEU A 121 17.12 0.06 -15.93
N ASN A 122 18.40 -0.04 -15.58
CA ASN A 122 18.82 -0.89 -14.46
C ASN A 122 18.20 -0.42 -13.14
N VAL A 123 18.19 0.90 -12.89
CA VAL A 123 17.54 1.47 -11.70
C VAL A 123 16.04 1.17 -11.68
N ILE A 124 15.36 1.20 -12.83
CA ILE A 124 13.95 0.82 -12.93
C ILE A 124 13.77 -0.67 -12.59
N ALA A 125 14.60 -1.55 -13.16
CA ALA A 125 14.50 -2.98 -12.89
C ALA A 125 14.70 -3.31 -11.40
N ASP A 126 15.74 -2.75 -10.78
CA ASP A 126 16.03 -2.94 -9.36
C ASP A 126 14.89 -2.42 -8.49
N LYS A 127 14.41 -1.20 -8.75
CA LYS A 127 13.33 -0.61 -7.96
C LYS A 127 12.00 -1.32 -8.20
N SER A 128 11.71 -1.78 -9.41
CA SER A 128 10.53 -2.60 -9.69
C SER A 128 10.57 -3.88 -8.89
N SER A 129 11.71 -4.57 -8.83
CA SER A 129 11.85 -5.79 -8.03
C SER A 129 11.53 -5.55 -6.55
N VAL A 130 12.08 -4.47 -5.98
CA VAL A 130 11.82 -4.07 -4.59
C VAL A 130 10.35 -3.73 -4.37
N VAL A 131 9.80 -2.80 -5.17
CA VAL A 131 8.42 -2.33 -5.01
C VAL A 131 7.42 -3.47 -5.17
N LEU A 132 7.60 -4.33 -6.17
CA LEU A 132 6.69 -5.46 -6.45
C LEU A 132 6.80 -6.56 -5.38
N SER A 133 8.00 -6.77 -4.80
CA SER A 133 8.18 -7.65 -3.64
C SER A 133 7.47 -7.09 -2.41
N ASP A 134 7.57 -5.78 -2.18
CA ASP A 134 6.98 -5.13 -1.01
C ASP A 134 5.43 -5.20 -1.01
N LEU A 135 4.81 -5.39 -2.17
CA LEU A 135 3.36 -5.63 -2.27
C LEU A 135 2.93 -6.89 -1.50
N GLY A 136 3.84 -7.85 -1.32
CA GLY A 136 3.59 -9.06 -0.54
C GLY A 136 3.39 -8.83 0.96
N PHE A 137 3.73 -7.65 1.47
CA PHE A 137 3.50 -7.30 2.88
C PHE A 137 2.07 -6.89 3.18
N PHE A 138 1.31 -6.42 2.20
CA PHE A 138 -0.08 -5.98 2.41
C PHE A 138 -1.11 -6.78 1.63
N ILE A 139 -0.71 -7.47 0.55
CA ILE A 139 -1.58 -8.42 -0.14
C ILE A 139 -1.58 -9.74 0.65
N PRO A 140 -2.75 -10.35 0.95
CA PRO A 140 -2.80 -11.65 1.60
C PRO A 140 -1.91 -12.65 0.88
N LYS A 141 -0.99 -13.29 1.61
CA LYS A 141 0.07 -14.15 1.04
C LYS A 141 -0.42 -15.14 -0.02
N LYS A 142 -1.54 -15.81 0.25
CA LYS A 142 -2.14 -16.77 -0.68
C LYS A 142 -2.54 -16.14 -2.02
N GLU A 143 -3.04 -14.91 -1.98
CA GLU A 143 -3.43 -14.18 -3.18
C GLU A 143 -2.21 -13.58 -3.88
N TYR A 144 -1.25 -13.04 -3.11
CA TYR A 144 0.03 -12.59 -3.64
C TYR A 144 0.74 -13.69 -4.43
N ASP A 145 0.97 -14.85 -3.81
CA ASP A 145 1.70 -15.98 -4.39
C ASP A 145 0.99 -16.54 -5.64
N LYS A 146 -0.35 -16.52 -5.67
CA LYS A 146 -1.13 -17.11 -6.76
C LYS A 146 -1.37 -16.15 -7.93
N LYS A 147 -1.62 -14.87 -7.65
CA LYS A 147 -2.10 -13.90 -8.64
C LYS A 147 -1.00 -12.91 -9.04
N PHE A 148 -0.33 -12.30 -8.06
CA PHE A 148 0.56 -11.17 -8.28
C PHE A 148 1.99 -11.58 -8.57
N LYS A 149 2.55 -12.48 -7.76
CA LYS A 149 3.94 -12.95 -7.91
C LYS A 149 4.26 -13.44 -9.33
N PRO A 150 3.43 -14.29 -9.98
CA PRO A 150 3.71 -14.71 -11.35
C PRO A 150 3.71 -13.55 -12.36
N GLN A 151 2.85 -12.55 -12.18
CA GLN A 151 2.83 -11.37 -13.05
C GLN A 151 4.09 -10.52 -12.86
N PHE A 152 4.55 -10.38 -11.61
CA PHE A 152 5.73 -9.60 -11.26
C PHE A 152 6.99 -10.25 -11.78
N ASP A 153 7.12 -11.57 -11.62
CA ASP A 153 8.21 -12.34 -12.20
C ASP A 153 8.29 -12.11 -13.73
N ILE A 154 7.15 -12.13 -14.43
CA ILE A 154 7.11 -11.82 -15.87
C ILE A 154 7.52 -10.37 -16.17
N ILE A 155 7.10 -9.40 -15.36
CA ILE A 155 7.49 -7.99 -15.53
C ILE A 155 9.02 -7.84 -15.38
N ILE A 156 9.61 -8.49 -14.38
CA ILE A 156 11.05 -8.48 -14.14
C ILE A 156 11.79 -9.16 -15.31
N ASP A 157 11.35 -10.35 -15.73
CA ASP A 157 11.93 -11.05 -16.86
C ASP A 157 11.90 -10.20 -18.14
N GLN A 158 10.80 -9.49 -18.39
CA GLN A 158 10.67 -8.60 -19.55
C GLN A 158 11.55 -7.34 -19.44
N LEU A 159 11.72 -6.79 -18.24
CA LEU A 159 12.66 -5.68 -17.98
C LEU A 159 14.10 -6.11 -18.23
N GLU A 160 14.49 -7.30 -17.78
CA GLU A 160 15.82 -7.86 -18.02
C GLU A 160 16.06 -8.10 -19.51
N GLN A 161 15.08 -8.66 -20.22
CA GLN A 161 15.13 -8.79 -21.68
C GLN A 161 15.26 -7.43 -22.36
N TYR A 162 14.55 -6.43 -21.88
CA TYR A 162 14.60 -5.07 -22.40
C TYR A 162 15.99 -4.45 -22.22
N ILE A 163 16.57 -4.56 -21.03
CA ILE A 163 17.95 -4.14 -20.73
C ILE A 163 18.93 -4.89 -21.62
N HIS A 164 18.79 -6.20 -21.76
CA HIS A 164 19.67 -7.02 -22.58
C HIS A 164 19.62 -6.59 -24.06
N ILE A 165 18.43 -6.41 -24.62
CA ILE A 165 18.24 -5.94 -26.00
C ILE A 165 18.81 -4.52 -26.16
N TYR A 166 18.57 -3.65 -25.18
CA TYR A 166 19.08 -2.28 -25.17
C TYR A 166 20.61 -2.21 -25.10
N ASP A 167 21.27 -3.07 -24.32
CA ASP A 167 22.73 -3.09 -24.24
C ASP A 167 23.36 -3.80 -25.46
N SER A 168 22.87 -5.00 -25.79
CA SER A 168 23.44 -5.85 -26.85
C SER A 168 23.26 -5.26 -28.24
N THR A 169 22.06 -4.76 -28.56
CA THR A 169 21.81 -4.23 -29.90
C THR A 169 22.63 -2.97 -30.13
N PHE A 170 22.74 -2.11 -29.12
CA PHE A 170 23.30 -0.77 -29.29
C PHE A 170 24.82 -0.70 -29.13
N ARG A 171 25.45 -1.62 -28.38
CA ARG A 171 26.92 -1.73 -28.36
C ARG A 171 27.51 -2.15 -29.70
N PHE A 172 26.79 -2.95 -30.48
CA PHE A 172 27.31 -3.57 -31.70
C PHE A 172 26.59 -3.12 -32.98
N TYR A 173 25.68 -2.15 -32.88
CA TYR A 173 24.84 -1.70 -33.98
C TYR A 173 25.66 -1.15 -35.16
N LYS A 174 25.50 -1.76 -36.35
CA LYS A 174 25.95 -1.23 -37.64
C LYS A 174 24.74 -0.83 -38.47
N PRO A 175 24.65 0.42 -38.95
CA PRO A 175 23.47 0.91 -39.68
C PRO A 175 23.36 0.17 -41.02
N ASN A 176 22.37 -0.68 -41.16
CA ASN A 176 21.89 -1.26 -42.41
C ASN A 176 20.47 -1.81 -42.19
N SER A 177 19.74 -2.06 -43.27
CA SER A 177 18.28 -2.28 -43.44
C SER A 177 17.47 -3.16 -42.45
N GLN A 178 18.08 -3.75 -41.40
CA GLN A 178 17.41 -4.52 -40.34
C GLN A 178 16.71 -3.65 -39.27
N ASP A 179 16.78 -2.32 -39.38
CA ASP A 179 16.26 -1.39 -38.37
C ASP A 179 14.76 -1.49 -38.14
N LYS A 180 13.98 -1.72 -39.20
CA LYS A 180 12.52 -1.68 -39.10
C LYS A 180 11.97 -2.87 -38.30
N GLU A 181 12.49 -4.07 -38.55
CA GLU A 181 12.08 -5.27 -37.81
C GLU A 181 12.53 -5.20 -36.35
N PHE A 182 13.73 -4.69 -36.10
CA PHE A 182 14.22 -4.47 -34.74
C PHE A 182 13.39 -3.44 -33.98
N ILE A 183 13.14 -2.27 -34.58
CA ILE A 183 12.29 -1.21 -34.00
C ILE A 183 10.90 -1.76 -33.68
N GLN A 184 10.35 -2.60 -34.56
CA GLN A 184 9.05 -3.21 -34.34
C GLN A 184 9.06 -4.18 -33.14
N LYS A 185 10.00 -5.12 -33.09
CA LYS A 185 10.15 -6.03 -31.93
C LYS A 185 10.40 -5.28 -30.63
N TYR A 186 11.19 -4.22 -30.67
CA TYR A 186 11.45 -3.35 -29.53
C TYR A 186 10.16 -2.67 -29.04
N ARG A 187 9.35 -2.13 -29.94
CA ARG A 187 8.04 -1.53 -29.62
C ARG A 187 7.05 -2.53 -29.05
N GLU A 188 7.04 -3.76 -29.56
CA GLU A 188 6.17 -4.82 -29.05
C GLU A 188 6.57 -5.22 -27.62
N LEU A 189 7.87 -5.31 -27.34
CA LEU A 189 8.37 -5.59 -25.99
C LEU A 189 8.03 -4.46 -25.01
N THR A 190 8.26 -3.19 -25.39
CA THR A 190 7.94 -2.03 -24.54
C THR A 190 6.45 -1.89 -24.31
N ALA A 191 5.62 -2.08 -25.35
CA ALA A 191 4.17 -2.06 -25.21
C ALA A 191 3.67 -3.17 -24.29
N GLY A 192 4.17 -4.41 -24.47
CA GLY A 192 3.81 -5.54 -23.61
C GLY A 192 4.16 -5.30 -22.14
N LEU A 193 5.34 -4.73 -21.87
CA LEU A 193 5.75 -4.39 -20.51
C LEU A 193 4.84 -3.32 -19.88
N ARG A 194 4.48 -2.29 -20.65
CA ARG A 194 3.58 -1.21 -20.19
C ARG A 194 2.17 -1.71 -19.93
N ASP A 195 1.64 -2.57 -20.81
CA ASP A 195 0.31 -3.16 -20.64
C ASP A 195 0.26 -4.02 -19.37
N ARG A 196 1.34 -4.72 -19.02
CA ARG A 196 1.43 -5.46 -17.75
C ARG A 196 1.47 -4.54 -16.54
N TYR A 197 2.28 -3.48 -16.56
CA TYR A 197 2.25 -2.49 -15.47
C TYR A 197 0.86 -1.90 -15.26
N ARG A 198 0.13 -1.60 -16.34
CA ARG A 198 -1.26 -1.13 -16.29
C ARG A 198 -2.22 -2.18 -15.78
N ALA A 199 -2.07 -3.44 -16.17
CA ALA A 199 -2.90 -4.53 -15.66
C ALA A 199 -2.70 -4.70 -14.14
N THR A 200 -1.44 -4.76 -13.69
CA THR A 200 -1.09 -4.78 -12.27
C THR A 200 -1.70 -3.59 -11.52
N PHE A 201 -1.63 -2.40 -12.10
CA PHE A 201 -2.23 -1.19 -11.54
C PHE A 201 -3.75 -1.30 -11.36
N VAL A 202 -4.45 -1.82 -12.36
CA VAL A 202 -5.91 -2.02 -12.29
C VAL A 202 -6.27 -3.03 -11.21
N GLU A 203 -5.50 -4.11 -11.08
CA GLU A 203 -5.72 -5.14 -10.05
C GLU A 203 -5.41 -4.64 -8.64
N LEU A 204 -4.36 -3.82 -8.46
CA LEU A 204 -4.04 -3.21 -7.16
C LEU A 204 -5.12 -2.22 -6.69
N ASN A 205 -5.87 -1.62 -7.61
CA ASN A 205 -6.95 -0.70 -7.27
C ASN A 205 -8.07 -1.37 -6.43
N GLU A 206 -8.23 -2.68 -6.51
CA GLU A 206 -9.20 -3.43 -5.68
C GLU A 206 -8.83 -3.37 -4.20
N TYR A 207 -7.54 -3.40 -3.90
CA TYR A 207 -6.98 -3.30 -2.54
C TYR A 207 -7.03 -1.86 -2.01
N TYR A 208 -6.95 -0.90 -2.92
CA TYR A 208 -7.13 0.51 -2.61
C TYR A 208 -8.58 0.86 -2.22
N LYS A 209 -9.57 0.26 -2.91
CA LYS A 209 -11.01 0.54 -2.69
C LYS A 209 -11.67 -0.30 -1.59
N ALA A 210 -11.02 -1.37 -1.14
CA ALA A 210 -11.53 -2.24 -0.07
C ALA A 210 -11.24 -1.71 1.36
N LEU A 211 -10.55 -0.57 1.47
CA LEU A 211 -10.26 0.16 2.72
C LEU A 211 -11.27 1.28 2.97
#